data_AF-A0A8E0VIK5-F1
#
_entry.id   AF-A0A8E0VIK5-F1
#
_cell.length_a   1.000
_cell.length_b   1.000
_cell.length_c   1.000
_cell.angle_alpha   90.00
_cell.angle_beta   90.00
_cell.angle_gamma   90.00
#
_symmetry.space_group_name_H-M   'P 1'
#
loop_
_entity.id
_entity.type
_entity.pdbx_description
1 polymer ?
#
loop_
_entity_poly.entity_id
_entity_poly.type
_entity_poly.pdbx_seq_one_letter_code
_entity_poly.pdbx_strand_id
1 'polypeptide(L)'
;MTKEEIEAYVVLLRDELDRERQERNLAVLEKDRIVNFWEVTKKNLEDSRALLSKKERELEDADERHQLEMKIYRQKLKHLMFEQNSREAEGKKESLQGLSNAKDEARAEVRAIRNENYTLKAKLRQQQVQSEEAVKMLKRKHELEMAHIRQDFARQTEEIEQRAGKQMAMLRDQVDTQRRVEVHMTEEHKNNHIHNLEANHERAFANMKAYYNDITLGNVSVIKTLRENIDELRSQLARIQRLLDSSQNEVVQKTIDLANMEKENSHLRHISKLYESEKSAHMLTKQNAKKTTLILQKTEANLDIMTARFDGLNKMRNTLAVQFERILLEVEQRMSLRSLLVERKLKHLAQILEAREAQINQLVISLEGDQASVNLARKHLENLLQKKNDVIDELQYEVMRMGKAYNELWSTCQRRLVEEMNSPVNLGIVPVKVNINLTSPFNAATAMGSRIDNEEQHSENMTNLGPPKDGLPKMGQGPAGMASVAPF
;
A
#
# COMPACT_ATOMS: atom_id res chain seq x y z
N MET A 1 -161.88 -76.98 -63.62
CA MET A 1 -161.26 -76.84 -62.30
C MET A 1 -162.30 -76.44 -61.28
N THR A 2 -162.36 -77.12 -60.14
CA THR A 2 -163.26 -76.79 -59.03
C THR A 2 -162.73 -75.56 -58.28
N LYS A 3 -163.59 -74.88 -57.51
CA LYS A 3 -163.26 -73.63 -56.79
C LYS A 3 -162.00 -73.75 -55.90
N GLU A 4 -161.77 -74.93 -55.33
CA GLU A 4 -160.63 -75.27 -54.48
C GLU A 4 -159.30 -75.29 -55.26
N GLU A 5 -159.30 -75.64 -56.55
CA GLU A 5 -158.09 -75.67 -57.39
C GLU A 5 -157.64 -74.26 -57.82
N ILE A 6 -158.57 -73.31 -57.93
CA ILE A 6 -158.27 -71.91 -58.28
C ILE A 6 -157.73 -71.15 -57.06
N GLU A 7 -158.28 -71.39 -55.87
CA GLU A 7 -157.77 -70.79 -54.63
C GLU A 7 -156.34 -71.27 -54.31
N ALA A 8 -156.03 -72.56 -54.54
CA ALA A 8 -154.67 -73.08 -54.41
C ALA A 8 -153.67 -72.45 -55.41
N TYR A 9 -154.10 -72.20 -56.65
CA TYR A 9 -153.25 -71.58 -57.67
C TYR A 9 -152.97 -70.09 -57.39
N VAL A 10 -153.92 -69.36 -56.79
CA VAL A 10 -153.72 -67.96 -56.36
C VAL A 10 -152.75 -67.85 -55.19
N VAL A 11 -152.75 -68.80 -54.25
CA VAL A 11 -151.76 -68.85 -53.15
C VAL A 11 -150.36 -69.12 -53.70
N LEU A 12 -150.22 -70.07 -54.62
CA LEU A 12 -148.95 -70.36 -55.30
C LEU A 12 -148.35 -69.14 -56.01
N LEU A 13 -149.19 -68.40 -56.76
CA LEU A 13 -148.74 -67.18 -57.44
C LEU A 13 -148.38 -66.04 -56.48
N ARG A 14 -149.03 -65.96 -55.31
CA ARG A 14 -148.65 -65.00 -54.26
C ARG A 14 -147.33 -65.38 -53.59
N ASP A 15 -147.12 -66.66 -53.31
CA ASP A 15 -145.86 -67.17 -52.77
C ASP A 15 -144.71 -66.99 -53.77
N GLU A 16 -144.96 -67.17 -55.08
CA GLU A 16 -143.99 -66.85 -56.13
C GLU A 16 -143.70 -65.35 -56.21
N LEU A 17 -144.73 -64.50 -56.12
CA LEU A 17 -144.54 -63.05 -56.12
C LEU A 17 -143.76 -62.56 -54.89
N ASP A 18 -144.02 -63.14 -53.72
CA ASP A 18 -143.31 -62.77 -52.49
C ASP A 18 -141.88 -63.33 -52.47
N ARG A 19 -141.62 -64.49 -53.09
CA ARG A 19 -140.26 -65.01 -53.33
C ARG A 19 -139.48 -64.10 -54.27
N GLU A 20 -140.06 -63.73 -55.42
CA GLU A 20 -139.47 -62.76 -56.37
C GLU A 20 -139.19 -61.40 -55.71
N ARG A 21 -140.06 -60.94 -54.80
CA ARG A 21 -139.84 -59.72 -54.01
C ARG A 21 -138.67 -59.87 -53.02
N GLN A 22 -138.56 -61.01 -52.34
CA GLN A 22 -137.46 -61.29 -51.42
C GLN A 22 -136.12 -61.38 -52.18
N GLU A 23 -136.10 -62.06 -53.33
CA GLU A 23 -134.92 -62.16 -54.19
C GLU A 23 -134.51 -60.80 -54.75
N ARG A 24 -135.47 -59.97 -55.18
CA ARG A 24 -135.19 -58.59 -55.59
C ARG A 24 -134.63 -57.76 -54.45
N ASN A 25 -135.19 -57.86 -53.25
CA ASN A 25 -134.69 -57.13 -52.08
C ASN A 25 -133.28 -57.58 -51.69
N LEU A 26 -133.00 -58.89 -51.74
CA LEU A 26 -131.67 -59.45 -51.52
C LEU A 26 -130.68 -58.95 -52.58
N ALA A 27 -131.05 -58.99 -53.86
CA ALA A 27 -130.21 -58.49 -54.95
C ALA A 27 -129.95 -56.98 -54.86
N VAL A 28 -130.93 -56.19 -54.39
CA VAL A 28 -130.74 -54.76 -54.11
C VAL A 28 -129.78 -54.54 -52.94
N LEU A 29 -129.93 -55.28 -51.84
CA LEU A 29 -129.01 -55.21 -50.70
C LEU A 29 -127.58 -55.64 -51.07
N GLU A 30 -127.43 -56.68 -51.88
CA GLU A 30 -126.13 -57.13 -52.38
C GLU A 30 -125.50 -56.10 -53.31
N LYS A 31 -126.29 -55.52 -54.23
CA LYS A 31 -125.84 -54.42 -55.08
C LYS A 31 -125.39 -53.24 -54.24
N ASP A 32 -126.19 -52.78 -53.28
CA ASP A 32 -125.86 -51.65 -52.42
C ASP A 32 -124.63 -51.95 -51.56
N ARG A 33 -124.48 -53.20 -51.10
CA ARG A 33 -123.27 -53.65 -50.38
C ARG A 33 -122.03 -53.63 -51.27
N ILE A 34 -122.13 -54.08 -52.52
CA ILE A 34 -121.04 -54.03 -53.51
C ILE A 34 -120.71 -52.59 -53.86
N VAL A 35 -121.71 -51.73 -54.07
CA VAL A 35 -121.51 -50.29 -54.33
C VAL A 35 -120.82 -49.63 -53.15
N ASN A 36 -121.29 -49.87 -51.92
CA ASN A 36 -120.64 -49.35 -50.70
C ASN A 36 -119.20 -49.84 -50.56
N PHE A 37 -118.93 -51.13 -50.79
CA PHE A 37 -117.56 -51.66 -50.77
C PHE A 37 -116.69 -51.03 -51.85
N TRP A 38 -117.22 -50.85 -53.05
CA TRP A 38 -116.52 -50.19 -54.15
C TRP A 38 -116.23 -48.73 -53.82
N GLU A 39 -117.19 -47.97 -53.28
CA GLU A 39 -116.98 -46.58 -52.88
C GLU A 39 -115.96 -46.45 -51.75
N VAL A 40 -116.03 -47.31 -50.73
CA VAL A 40 -115.07 -47.33 -49.62
C VAL A 40 -113.68 -47.73 -50.09
N THR A 41 -113.55 -48.77 -50.91
CA THR A 41 -112.24 -49.21 -51.43
C THR A 41 -111.65 -48.21 -52.42
N LYS A 42 -112.47 -47.58 -53.25
CA LYS A 42 -112.07 -46.47 -54.12
C LYS A 42 -111.58 -45.28 -53.31
N LYS A 43 -112.33 -44.88 -52.27
CA LYS A 43 -111.93 -43.81 -51.36
C LYS A 43 -110.63 -44.15 -50.62
N ASN A 44 -110.50 -45.36 -50.08
CA ASN A 44 -109.26 -45.80 -49.42
C ASN A 44 -108.06 -45.81 -50.37
N LEU A 45 -108.27 -46.17 -51.65
CA LEU A 45 -107.24 -46.11 -52.67
C LEU A 45 -106.85 -44.66 -53.00
N GLU A 46 -107.83 -43.77 -53.14
CA GLU A 46 -107.61 -42.34 -53.35
C GLU A 46 -106.88 -41.71 -52.16
N ASP A 47 -107.29 -42.01 -50.93
CA ASP A 47 -106.65 -41.55 -49.68
C ASP A 47 -105.21 -42.09 -49.56
N SER A 48 -104.98 -43.37 -49.89
CA SER A 48 -103.64 -43.97 -49.88
C SER A 48 -102.73 -43.36 -50.94
N ARG A 49 -103.25 -43.11 -52.15
CA ARG A 49 -102.51 -42.41 -53.22
C ARG A 49 -102.17 -40.98 -52.82
N ALA A 50 -103.12 -40.26 -52.20
CA ALA A 50 -102.88 -38.91 -51.70
C ALA A 50 -101.82 -38.90 -50.58
N LEU A 51 -101.85 -39.88 -49.66
CA LEU A 51 -100.83 -40.02 -48.63
C LEU A 51 -99.45 -40.34 -49.22
N LEU A 52 -99.39 -41.21 -50.22
CA LEU A 52 -98.14 -41.60 -50.88
C LEU A 52 -97.52 -40.39 -51.61
N SER A 53 -98.34 -39.64 -52.36
CA SER A 53 -97.90 -38.39 -52.99
C SER A 53 -97.44 -37.34 -51.97
N LYS A 54 -98.13 -37.23 -50.82
CA LYS A 54 -97.68 -36.37 -49.73
C LYS A 54 -96.33 -36.81 -49.16
N LYS A 55 -96.11 -38.13 -49.00
CA LYS A 55 -94.85 -38.68 -48.49
C LYS A 55 -93.70 -38.55 -49.47
N GLU A 56 -93.95 -38.72 -50.77
CA GLU A 56 -92.98 -38.43 -51.83
C GLU A 56 -92.59 -36.96 -51.79
N ARG A 57 -93.55 -36.05 -51.63
CA ARG A 57 -93.26 -34.63 -51.48
C ARG A 57 -92.48 -34.29 -50.22
N GLU A 58 -92.82 -34.90 -49.08
CA GLU A 58 -92.06 -34.73 -47.83
C GLU A 58 -90.60 -35.23 -47.96
N LEU A 59 -90.38 -36.32 -48.72
CA LEU A 59 -89.05 -36.84 -49.04
C LEU A 59 -88.28 -35.89 -49.95
N GLU A 60 -88.89 -35.38 -51.02
CA GLU A 60 -88.29 -34.37 -51.89
C GLU A 60 -87.88 -33.12 -51.11
N ASP A 61 -88.79 -32.57 -50.29
CA ASP A 61 -88.51 -31.39 -49.47
C ASP A 61 -87.38 -31.68 -48.45
N ALA A 62 -87.26 -32.91 -47.94
CA ALA A 62 -86.17 -33.31 -47.04
C ALA A 62 -84.82 -33.42 -47.76
N ASP A 63 -84.79 -33.99 -48.95
CA ASP A 63 -83.59 -34.07 -49.78
C ASP A 63 -83.12 -32.69 -50.24
N GLU A 64 -84.04 -31.80 -50.62
CA GLU A 64 -83.73 -30.41 -50.93
C GLU A 64 -83.11 -29.67 -49.73
N ARG A 65 -83.68 -29.86 -48.53
CA ARG A 65 -83.09 -29.32 -47.27
C ARG A 65 -81.69 -29.86 -47.02
N HIS A 66 -81.50 -31.17 -47.09
CA HIS A 66 -80.17 -31.78 -46.90
C HIS A 66 -79.15 -31.31 -47.93
N GLN A 67 -79.54 -31.14 -49.20
CA GLN A 67 -78.65 -30.60 -50.23
C GLN A 67 -78.25 -29.15 -49.95
N LEU A 68 -79.19 -28.33 -49.48
CA LEU A 68 -78.92 -26.94 -49.09
C LEU A 68 -77.97 -26.90 -47.88
N GLU A 69 -78.22 -27.70 -46.85
CA GLU A 69 -77.35 -27.83 -45.68
C GLU A 69 -75.93 -28.27 -46.08
N MET A 70 -75.80 -29.28 -46.94
CA MET A 70 -74.52 -29.72 -47.49
C MET A 70 -73.76 -28.63 -48.26
N LYS A 71 -74.47 -27.74 -48.96
CA LYS A 71 -73.85 -26.57 -49.62
C LYS A 71 -73.37 -25.56 -48.58
N ILE A 72 -74.18 -25.26 -47.57
CA ILE A 72 -73.83 -24.35 -46.46
C ILE A 72 -72.62 -24.89 -45.69
N TYR A 73 -72.61 -26.17 -45.31
CA TYR A 73 -71.49 -26.78 -44.61
C TYR A 73 -70.20 -26.77 -45.44
N ARG A 74 -70.28 -27.05 -46.75
CA ARG A 74 -69.12 -26.91 -47.64
C ARG A 74 -68.59 -25.48 -47.69
N GLN A 75 -69.46 -24.47 -47.72
CA GLN A 75 -69.04 -23.07 -47.71
C GLN A 75 -68.44 -22.66 -46.36
N LYS A 76 -69.04 -23.10 -45.25
CA LYS A 76 -68.48 -22.89 -43.90
C LYS A 76 -67.08 -23.51 -43.77
N LEU A 77 -66.89 -24.73 -44.26
CA LEU A 77 -65.59 -25.40 -44.25
C LEU A 77 -64.56 -24.62 -45.09
N LYS A 78 -64.93 -24.17 -46.29
CA LYS A 78 -64.04 -23.32 -47.12
C LYS A 78 -63.66 -22.02 -46.41
N HIS A 79 -64.61 -21.34 -45.78
CA HIS A 79 -64.35 -20.12 -45.05
C HIS A 79 -63.42 -20.36 -43.86
N LEU A 80 -63.68 -21.42 -43.08
CA LEU A 80 -62.85 -21.81 -41.94
C LEU A 80 -61.42 -22.15 -42.36
N MET A 81 -61.23 -22.90 -43.46
CA MET A 81 -59.90 -23.19 -43.99
C MET A 81 -59.18 -21.93 -44.48
N PHE A 82 -59.89 -21.02 -45.17
CA PHE A 82 -59.30 -19.76 -45.61
C PHE A 82 -58.89 -18.89 -44.42
N GLU A 83 -59.74 -18.80 -43.41
CA GLU A 83 -59.48 -18.05 -42.19
C GLU A 83 -58.29 -18.65 -41.41
N GLN A 84 -58.24 -19.98 -41.26
CA GLN A 84 -57.10 -20.66 -40.66
C GLN A 84 -55.81 -20.40 -41.45
N ASN A 85 -55.82 -20.56 -42.77
CA ASN A 85 -54.65 -20.29 -43.60
C ASN A 85 -54.21 -18.82 -43.53
N SER A 86 -55.15 -17.87 -43.48
CA SER A 86 -54.85 -16.45 -43.33
C SER A 86 -54.21 -16.17 -41.97
N ARG A 87 -54.78 -16.70 -40.88
CA ARG A 87 -54.23 -16.58 -39.52
C ARG A 87 -52.84 -17.23 -39.41
N GLU A 88 -52.63 -18.38 -40.05
CA GLU A 88 -51.32 -19.03 -40.09
C GLU A 88 -50.30 -18.20 -40.88
N ALA A 89 -50.70 -17.60 -42.00
CA ALA A 89 -49.83 -16.73 -42.79
C ALA A 89 -49.47 -15.44 -42.03
N GLU A 90 -50.44 -14.83 -41.34
CA GLU A 90 -50.22 -13.68 -40.46
C GLU A 90 -49.29 -14.04 -39.31
N GLY A 91 -49.53 -15.14 -38.59
CA GLY A 91 -48.67 -15.60 -37.51
C GLY A 91 -47.24 -15.89 -37.96
N LYS A 92 -47.05 -16.48 -39.15
CA LYS A 92 -45.72 -16.67 -39.75
C LYS A 92 -45.04 -15.34 -40.07
N LYS A 93 -45.78 -14.37 -40.63
CA LYS A 93 -45.27 -13.03 -40.92
C LYS A 93 -44.86 -12.30 -39.66
N GLU A 94 -45.71 -12.30 -38.63
CA GLU A 94 -45.42 -11.69 -37.32
C GLU A 94 -44.21 -12.33 -36.66
N SER A 95 -44.10 -13.66 -36.70
CA SER A 95 -42.94 -14.38 -36.17
C SER A 95 -41.63 -14.00 -36.89
N LEU A 96 -41.64 -13.94 -38.23
CA LEU A 96 -40.48 -13.52 -39.02
C LEU A 96 -40.10 -12.06 -38.74
N GLN A 97 -41.09 -11.18 -38.62
CA GLN A 97 -40.87 -9.77 -38.31
C GLN A 97 -40.30 -9.60 -36.89
N GLY A 98 -40.85 -10.32 -35.90
CA GLY A 98 -40.32 -10.36 -34.54
C GLY A 98 -38.87 -10.83 -34.49
N LEU A 99 -38.52 -11.89 -35.25
CA LEU A 99 -37.16 -12.39 -35.35
C LEU A 99 -36.21 -11.38 -36.00
N SER A 100 -36.67 -10.67 -37.04
CA SER A 100 -35.88 -9.61 -37.70
C SER A 100 -35.62 -8.44 -36.75
N ASN A 101 -36.65 -7.98 -36.03
CA ASN A 101 -36.53 -6.88 -35.07
C ASN A 101 -35.57 -7.24 -33.94
N ALA A 102 -35.69 -8.43 -33.35
CA ALA A 102 -34.78 -8.91 -32.30
C ALA A 102 -33.33 -8.99 -32.79
N LYS A 103 -33.12 -9.40 -34.05
CA LYS A 103 -31.78 -9.44 -34.66
C LYS A 103 -31.20 -8.04 -34.86
N ASP A 104 -32.01 -7.07 -35.28
CA ASP A 104 -31.56 -5.70 -35.50
C ASP A 104 -31.33 -4.94 -34.19
N GLU A 105 -32.13 -5.20 -33.15
CA GLU A 105 -31.88 -4.72 -31.78
C GLU A 105 -30.57 -5.27 -31.22
N ALA A 106 -30.35 -6.59 -31.30
CA ALA A 106 -29.10 -7.20 -30.85
C ALA A 106 -27.88 -6.61 -31.60
N ARG A 107 -28.01 -6.33 -32.90
CA ARG A 107 -26.96 -5.65 -33.68
C ARG A 107 -26.74 -4.22 -33.22
N ALA A 108 -27.80 -3.49 -32.87
CA ALA A 108 -27.71 -2.12 -32.36
C ALA A 108 -27.02 -2.08 -30.98
N GLU A 109 -27.37 -3.01 -30.09
CA GLU A 109 -26.76 -3.15 -28.78
C GLU A 109 -25.27 -3.48 -28.89
N VAL A 110 -24.89 -4.43 -29.74
CA VAL A 110 -23.47 -4.75 -29.99
C VAL A 110 -22.69 -3.55 -30.51
N ARG A 111 -23.30 -2.71 -31.37
CA ARG A 111 -22.67 -1.46 -31.85
C ARG A 111 -22.52 -0.45 -30.71
N ALA A 112 -23.53 -0.28 -29.86
CA ALA A 112 -23.49 0.61 -28.71
C ALA A 112 -22.38 0.21 -27.74
N ILE A 113 -22.31 -1.09 -27.37
CA ILE A 113 -21.27 -1.63 -26.48
C ILE A 113 -19.87 -1.42 -27.09
N ARG A 114 -19.70 -1.64 -28.41
CA ARG A 114 -18.41 -1.38 -29.07
C ARG A 114 -18.02 0.10 -29.00
N ASN A 115 -18.95 1.01 -29.26
CA ASN A 115 -18.70 2.45 -29.19
C ASN A 115 -18.35 2.87 -27.76
N GLU A 116 -19.10 2.39 -26.76
CA GLU A 116 -18.80 2.63 -25.36
C GLU A 116 -17.40 2.10 -24.99
N ASN A 117 -17.05 0.88 -25.42
CA ASN A 117 -15.73 0.31 -25.19
C ASN A 117 -14.60 1.17 -25.81
N TYR A 118 -14.81 1.70 -27.03
CA TYR A 118 -13.85 2.62 -27.65
C TYR A 118 -13.71 3.93 -26.87
N THR A 119 -14.83 4.53 -26.44
CA THR A 119 -14.80 5.77 -25.66
C THR A 119 -14.16 5.57 -24.28
N LEU A 120 -14.44 4.46 -23.60
CA LEU A 120 -13.80 4.11 -22.32
C LEU A 120 -12.31 3.88 -22.50
N LYS A 121 -11.87 3.18 -23.55
CA LYS A 121 -10.45 3.03 -23.87
C LYS A 121 -9.76 4.36 -24.15
N ALA A 122 -10.42 5.28 -24.85
CA ALA A 122 -9.90 6.62 -25.10
C ALA A 122 -9.75 7.42 -23.80
N LYS A 123 -10.77 7.42 -22.93
CA LYS A 123 -10.72 8.06 -21.60
C LYS A 123 -9.62 7.47 -20.72
N LEU A 124 -9.44 6.15 -20.71
CA LEU A 124 -8.39 5.49 -19.97
C LEU A 124 -7.00 5.93 -20.44
N ARG A 125 -6.77 5.96 -21.76
CA ARG A 125 -5.50 6.47 -22.33
C ARG A 125 -5.26 7.93 -21.98
N GLN A 126 -6.30 8.76 -22.03
CA GLN A 126 -6.19 10.17 -21.65
C GLN A 126 -5.81 10.33 -20.17
N GLN A 127 -6.44 9.57 -19.26
CA GLN A 127 -6.05 9.58 -17.83
C GLN A 127 -4.63 9.08 -17.61
N GLN A 128 -4.19 8.05 -18.34
CA GLN A 128 -2.82 7.56 -18.26
C GLN A 128 -1.81 8.63 -18.66
N VAL A 129 -2.06 9.34 -19.78
CA VAL A 129 -1.19 10.44 -20.24
C VAL A 129 -1.17 11.57 -19.21
N GLN A 130 -2.32 11.98 -18.67
CA GLN A 130 -2.40 13.02 -17.64
C GLN A 130 -1.65 12.63 -16.36
N SER A 131 -1.76 11.37 -15.94
CA SER A 131 -1.02 10.85 -14.79
C SER A 131 0.48 10.86 -15.03
N GLU A 132 0.93 10.44 -16.22
CA GLU A 132 2.34 10.46 -16.60
C GLU A 132 2.90 11.90 -16.65
N GLU A 133 2.14 12.85 -17.19
CA GLU A 133 2.49 14.28 -17.20
C GLU A 133 2.58 14.85 -15.79
N ALA A 134 1.65 14.51 -14.89
CA ALA A 134 1.70 14.93 -13.49
C ALA A 134 2.96 14.40 -12.78
N VAL A 135 3.35 13.14 -13.03
CA VAL A 135 4.59 12.56 -12.49
C VAL A 135 5.82 13.27 -13.06
N LYS A 136 5.86 13.57 -14.36
CA LYS A 136 6.95 14.34 -14.98
C LYS A 136 7.08 15.74 -14.39
N MET A 137 5.97 16.43 -14.19
CA MET A 137 5.93 17.74 -13.53
C MET A 137 6.46 17.68 -12.09
N LEU A 138 6.05 16.67 -11.32
CA LEU A 138 6.51 16.48 -9.95
C LEU A 138 8.02 16.22 -9.88
N LYS A 139 8.53 15.36 -10.78
CA LYS A 139 9.98 15.09 -10.90
C LYS A 139 10.77 16.35 -11.24
N ARG A 140 10.30 17.13 -12.21
CA ARG A 140 10.95 18.40 -12.60
C ARG A 140 10.95 19.40 -11.44
N LYS A 141 9.85 19.50 -10.69
CA LYS A 141 9.78 20.36 -9.49
C LYS A 141 10.80 19.92 -8.44
N HIS A 142 10.88 18.62 -8.17
CA HIS A 142 11.85 18.05 -7.23
C HIS A 142 13.30 18.31 -7.68
N GLU A 143 13.62 18.15 -8.96
CA GLU A 143 14.95 18.45 -9.50
C GLU A 143 15.34 19.93 -9.31
N LEU A 144 14.39 20.86 -9.51
CA LEU A 144 14.60 22.29 -9.26
C LEU A 144 14.81 22.58 -7.76
N GLU A 145 14.01 22.00 -6.87
CA GLU A 145 14.18 22.14 -5.42
C GLU A 145 15.54 21.59 -4.96
N MET A 146 15.95 20.43 -5.49
CA MET A 146 17.27 19.85 -5.22
C MET A 146 18.41 20.71 -5.74
N ALA A 147 18.26 21.34 -6.91
CA ALA A 147 19.25 22.28 -7.44
C ALA A 147 19.37 23.52 -6.56
N HIS A 148 18.25 24.06 -6.08
CA HIS A 148 18.25 25.22 -5.19
C HIS A 148 18.94 24.90 -3.85
N ILE A 149 18.63 23.75 -3.24
CA ILE A 149 19.29 23.31 -2.01
C ILE A 149 20.79 23.12 -2.21
N ARG A 150 21.22 22.53 -3.33
CA ARG A 150 22.66 22.40 -3.66
C ARG A 150 23.34 23.77 -3.80
N GLN A 151 22.67 24.73 -4.42
CA GLN A 151 23.17 26.09 -4.56
C GLN A 151 23.30 26.78 -3.20
N ASP A 152 22.32 26.63 -2.32
CA ASP A 152 22.37 27.19 -0.96
C ASP A 152 23.51 26.60 -0.15
N PHE A 153 23.72 25.28 -0.21
CA PHE A 153 24.85 24.65 0.46
C PHE A 153 26.18 25.12 -0.10
N ALA A 154 26.32 25.21 -1.43
CA ALA A 154 27.54 25.73 -2.05
C ALA A 154 27.86 27.16 -1.58
N ARG A 155 26.85 28.03 -1.53
CA ARG A 155 26.99 29.40 -1.00
C ARG A 155 27.40 29.41 0.47
N GLN A 156 26.76 28.60 1.31
CA GLN A 156 27.10 28.50 2.73
C GLN A 156 28.53 28.01 2.95
N THR A 157 28.98 27.03 2.16
CA THR A 157 30.36 26.54 2.20
C THR A 157 31.33 27.64 1.82
N GLU A 158 31.07 28.36 0.72
CA GLU A 158 31.92 29.48 0.29
C GLU A 158 31.99 30.59 1.35
N GLU A 159 30.86 30.95 1.99
CA GLU A 159 30.84 31.95 3.06
C GLU A 159 31.66 31.50 4.29
N ILE A 160 31.61 30.22 4.65
CA ILE A 160 32.41 29.65 5.75
C ILE A 160 33.90 29.67 5.40
N GLU A 161 34.26 29.25 4.19
CA GLU A 161 35.64 29.25 3.69
C GLU A 161 36.21 30.67 3.66
N GLN A 162 35.46 31.64 3.14
CA GLN A 162 35.87 33.04 3.13
C GLN A 162 36.05 33.60 4.56
N ARG A 163 35.14 33.26 5.49
CA ARG A 163 35.26 33.70 6.89
C ARG A 163 36.49 33.09 7.56
N ALA A 164 36.73 31.79 7.38
CA ALA A 164 37.91 31.12 7.90
C ALA A 164 39.20 31.68 7.28
N GLY A 165 39.21 31.93 5.97
CA GLY A 165 40.34 32.55 5.25
C GLY A 165 40.70 33.93 5.80
N LYS A 166 39.69 34.78 6.05
CA LYS A 166 39.87 36.10 6.69
C LYS A 166 40.46 35.98 8.10
N GLN A 167 39.94 35.08 8.92
CA GLN A 167 40.45 34.85 10.29
C GLN A 167 41.90 34.36 10.26
N MET A 168 42.25 33.45 9.36
CA MET A 168 43.62 32.98 9.19
C MET A 168 44.56 34.10 8.73
N ALA A 169 44.12 34.97 7.81
CA ALA A 169 44.92 36.12 7.36
C ALA A 169 45.17 37.10 8.51
N MET A 170 44.13 37.46 9.27
CA MET A 170 44.27 38.33 10.45
C MET A 170 45.24 37.76 11.49
N LEU A 171 45.17 36.44 11.75
CA LEU A 171 46.07 35.80 12.72
C LEU A 171 47.53 35.83 12.24
N ARG A 172 47.76 35.62 10.94
CA ARG A 172 49.10 35.76 10.34
C ARG A 172 49.63 37.18 10.51
N ASP A 173 48.82 38.18 10.17
CA ASP A 173 49.21 39.59 10.32
C ASP A 173 49.51 39.97 11.78
N GLN A 174 48.74 39.43 12.73
CA GLN A 174 48.97 39.63 14.16
C GLN A 174 50.31 39.04 14.61
N VAL A 175 50.60 37.78 14.24
CA VAL A 175 51.86 37.12 14.59
C VAL A 175 53.05 37.82 13.94
N ASP A 176 52.94 38.21 12.67
CA ASP A 176 54.00 38.97 11.98
C ASP A 176 54.23 40.33 12.62
N THR A 177 53.18 41.00 13.08
CA THR A 177 53.29 42.27 13.79
C THR A 177 53.94 42.08 15.17
N GLN A 178 53.55 41.05 15.93
CA GLN A 178 54.21 40.70 17.19
C GLN A 178 55.69 40.42 16.98
N ARG A 179 56.04 39.59 15.99
CA ARG A 179 57.43 39.31 15.64
C ARG A 179 58.20 40.59 15.30
N ARG A 180 57.63 41.49 14.50
CA ARG A 180 58.27 42.79 14.17
C ARG A 180 58.53 43.63 15.42
N VAL A 181 57.56 43.68 16.34
CA VAL A 181 57.70 44.41 17.61
C VAL A 181 58.80 43.78 18.48
N GLU A 182 58.82 42.45 18.63
CA GLU A 182 59.85 41.75 19.41
C GLU A 182 61.27 41.97 18.85
N VAL A 183 61.41 41.95 17.52
CA VAL A 183 62.67 42.27 16.85
C VAL A 183 63.10 43.70 17.17
N HIS A 184 62.20 44.67 17.00
CA HIS A 184 62.50 46.07 17.30
C HIS A 184 62.88 46.29 18.76
N MET A 185 62.15 45.68 19.71
CA MET A 185 62.48 45.76 21.14
C MET A 185 63.87 45.17 21.43
N THR A 186 64.22 44.06 20.78
CA THR A 186 65.54 43.43 20.93
C THR A 186 66.64 44.29 20.33
N GLU A 187 66.41 44.91 19.18
CA GLU A 187 67.33 45.85 18.54
C GLU A 187 67.54 47.10 19.41
N GLU A 188 66.48 47.68 19.96
CA GLU A 188 66.57 48.82 20.87
C GLU A 188 67.36 48.47 22.13
N HIS A 189 67.12 47.29 22.73
CA HIS A 189 67.89 46.83 23.88
C HIS A 189 69.38 46.66 23.55
N LYS A 190 69.69 46.08 22.38
CA LYS A 190 71.08 45.94 21.90
C LYS A 190 71.74 47.30 21.64
N ASN A 191 71.03 48.23 21.01
CA ASN A 191 71.54 49.58 20.74
C ASN A 191 71.80 50.35 22.04
N ASN A 192 70.89 50.26 23.01
CA ASN A 192 71.09 50.82 24.34
C ASN A 192 72.31 50.19 25.05
N HIS A 193 72.52 48.89 24.90
CA HIS A 193 73.72 48.23 25.43
C HIS A 193 75.00 48.72 24.74
N ILE A 194 74.99 48.85 23.40
CA ILE A 194 76.10 49.40 22.63
C ILE A 194 76.44 50.81 23.11
N HIS A 195 75.45 51.71 23.23
CA HIS A 195 75.67 53.07 23.72
C HIS A 195 76.21 53.11 25.15
N ASN A 196 75.73 52.24 26.05
CA ASN A 196 76.30 52.13 27.38
C ASN A 196 77.75 51.67 27.36
N LEU A 197 78.09 50.72 26.48
CA LEU A 197 79.45 50.23 26.31
C LEU A 197 80.37 51.30 25.71
N GLU A 198 79.91 52.04 24.71
CA GLU A 198 80.60 53.20 24.13
C GLU A 198 80.90 54.25 25.20
N ALA A 199 79.89 54.63 26.00
CA ALA A 199 80.07 55.60 27.08
C ALA A 199 81.03 55.10 28.17
N ASN A 200 81.02 53.81 28.49
CA ASN A 200 81.96 53.20 29.42
C ASN A 200 83.38 53.19 28.86
N HIS A 201 83.55 52.84 27.58
CA HIS A 201 84.83 52.89 26.89
C HIS A 201 85.37 54.31 26.82
N GLU A 202 84.54 55.30 26.49
CA GLU A 202 84.96 56.70 26.44
C GLU A 202 85.38 57.22 27.81
N ARG A 203 84.66 56.85 28.88
CA ARG A 203 85.10 57.10 30.26
C ARG A 203 86.43 56.40 30.59
N ALA A 204 86.60 55.14 30.19
CA ALA A 204 87.84 54.41 30.42
C ALA A 204 89.02 55.04 29.64
N PHE A 205 88.82 55.45 28.39
CA PHE A 205 89.80 56.18 27.60
C PHE A 205 90.13 57.55 28.20
N ALA A 206 89.14 58.28 28.69
CA ALA A 206 89.36 59.54 29.39
C ALA A 206 90.17 59.33 30.67
N ASN A 207 89.85 58.31 31.47
CA ASN A 207 90.60 57.94 32.67
C ASN A 207 92.03 57.50 32.33
N MET A 208 92.22 56.73 31.25
CA MET A 208 93.54 56.30 30.79
C MET A 208 94.36 57.49 30.28
N LYS A 209 93.75 58.40 29.51
CA LYS A 209 94.37 59.68 29.11
C LYS A 209 94.73 60.52 30.33
N ALA A 210 93.85 60.64 31.32
CA ALA A 210 94.13 61.35 32.57
C ALA A 210 95.29 60.69 33.32
N TYR A 211 95.27 59.37 33.49
CA TYR A 211 96.36 58.60 34.10
C TYR A 211 97.70 58.79 33.39
N TYR A 212 97.73 58.69 32.06
CA TYR A 212 98.96 58.96 31.32
C TYR A 212 99.34 60.43 31.34
N ASN A 213 98.40 61.37 31.35
CA ASN A 213 98.71 62.79 31.49
C ASN A 213 99.27 63.09 32.89
N ASP A 214 98.74 62.48 33.94
CA ASP A 214 99.25 62.56 35.31
C ASP A 214 100.63 61.90 35.43
N ILE A 215 100.85 60.76 34.77
CA ILE A 215 102.19 60.17 34.63
C ILE A 215 103.09 61.05 33.80
N THR A 216 102.60 61.74 32.76
CA THR A 216 103.44 62.59 31.91
C THR A 216 103.81 63.87 32.65
N LEU A 217 102.88 64.47 33.39
CA LEU A 217 103.11 65.59 34.30
C LEU A 217 104.02 65.17 35.46
N GLY A 218 103.80 63.97 36.00
CA GLY A 218 104.65 63.32 36.99
C GLY A 218 106.04 63.01 36.45
N ASN A 219 106.15 62.58 35.20
CA ASN A 219 107.41 62.34 34.52
C ASN A 219 108.08 63.66 34.14
N VAL A 220 107.34 64.73 33.86
CA VAL A 220 107.89 66.07 33.64
C VAL A 220 108.38 66.65 34.97
N SER A 221 107.66 66.44 36.07
CA SER A 221 108.12 66.82 37.41
C SER A 221 109.32 65.97 37.84
N VAL A 222 109.31 64.67 37.56
CA VAL A 222 110.44 63.76 37.75
C VAL A 222 111.59 64.08 36.81
N ILE A 223 111.37 64.52 35.57
CA ILE A 223 112.44 64.99 34.66
C ILE A 223 113.02 66.30 35.18
N LYS A 224 112.20 67.16 35.79
CA LYS A 224 112.66 68.39 36.45
C LYS A 224 113.54 68.06 37.66
N THR A 225 113.09 67.14 38.53
CA THR A 225 113.89 66.66 39.67
C THR A 225 115.05 65.77 39.25
N LEU A 226 114.98 65.03 38.15
CA LEU A 226 116.07 64.25 37.59
C LEU A 226 117.05 65.14 36.84
N ARG A 227 116.68 66.32 36.32
CA ARG A 227 117.66 67.31 35.89
C ARG A 227 118.43 67.86 37.09
N GLU A 228 117.73 68.12 38.19
CA GLU A 228 118.35 68.49 39.48
C GLU A 228 119.21 67.34 40.04
N ASN A 229 118.80 66.07 39.86
CA ASN A 229 119.52 64.90 40.35
C ASN A 229 120.51 64.31 39.33
N ILE A 230 120.51 64.65 38.04
CA ILE A 230 121.52 64.22 37.04
C ILE A 230 122.85 64.93 37.30
N ASP A 231 122.79 66.12 37.90
CA ASP A 231 123.96 66.75 38.53
C ASP A 231 124.47 65.92 39.73
N GLU A 232 123.61 65.14 40.38
CA GLU A 232 123.91 64.32 41.58
C GLU A 232 124.25 62.84 41.27
N LEU A 233 123.65 62.25 40.23
CA LEU A 233 123.71 60.82 39.87
C LEU A 233 124.68 60.50 38.72
N ARG A 234 125.42 61.48 38.18
CA ARG A 234 126.73 61.19 37.55
C ARG A 234 127.67 60.44 38.52
N SER A 235 127.38 60.47 39.83
CA SER A 235 128.16 59.85 40.90
C SER A 235 127.87 58.36 41.15
N GLN A 236 126.70 57.81 40.81
CA GLN A 236 126.29 56.48 41.34
C GLN A 236 126.05 55.37 40.29
N LEU A 237 126.24 55.65 39.00
CA LEU A 237 125.94 54.74 37.88
C LEU A 237 126.95 53.57 37.68
N ALA A 238 127.88 53.36 38.62
CA ALA A 238 128.88 52.29 38.53
C ALA A 238 128.41 50.93 39.09
N ARG A 239 127.23 50.83 39.75
CA ARG A 239 126.93 49.69 40.65
C ARG A 239 125.93 48.64 40.15
N ILE A 240 125.08 48.92 39.17
CA ILE A 240 123.90 48.06 38.87
C ILE A 240 124.00 47.42 37.47
N GLN A 241 125.15 46.80 37.18
CA GLN A 241 125.37 46.04 35.94
C GLN A 241 125.48 44.52 36.19
N ARG A 242 125.19 44.02 37.41
CA ARG A 242 125.49 42.62 37.80
C ARG A 242 124.32 41.71 38.19
N LEU A 243 123.05 42.11 37.98
CA LEU A 243 121.88 41.33 38.45
C LEU A 243 120.96 40.79 37.34
N LEU A 244 121.39 40.84 36.07
CA LEU A 244 120.54 40.51 34.92
C LEU A 244 120.48 39.01 34.57
N ASP A 245 121.49 38.21 34.93
CA ASP A 245 121.68 36.89 34.32
C ASP A 245 121.01 35.70 35.05
N SER A 246 120.17 35.91 36.07
CA SER A 246 119.58 34.81 36.87
C SER A 246 118.10 34.47 36.59
N SER A 247 117.37 35.30 35.84
CA SER A 247 115.90 35.17 35.68
C SER A 247 115.45 34.30 34.49
N GLN A 248 116.35 33.84 33.63
CA GLN A 248 115.98 33.32 32.31
C GLN A 248 115.49 31.84 32.29
N ASN A 249 115.85 31.02 33.28
CA ASN A 249 115.61 29.57 33.24
C ASN A 249 114.28 29.09 33.88
N GLU A 250 113.58 29.93 34.65
CA GLU A 250 112.33 29.54 35.34
C GLU A 250 111.08 29.63 34.46
N VAL A 251 111.15 30.36 33.34
CA VAL A 251 110.00 30.66 32.45
C VAL A 251 109.64 29.46 31.56
N VAL A 252 110.61 28.64 31.16
CA VAL A 252 110.39 27.56 30.18
C VAL A 252 109.60 26.40 30.78
N GLN A 253 109.86 26.01 32.03
CA GLN A 253 109.20 24.87 32.68
C GLN A 253 107.70 25.12 32.93
N LYS A 254 107.34 26.32 33.39
CA LYS A 254 105.94 26.70 33.68
C LYS A 254 105.05 26.76 32.42
N THR A 255 105.65 26.91 31.23
CA THR A 255 104.92 27.01 29.96
C THR A 255 104.40 25.64 29.47
N ILE A 256 105.11 24.56 29.78
CA ILE A 256 104.73 23.19 29.35
C ILE A 256 103.56 22.64 30.19
N ASP A 257 103.58 22.87 31.51
CA ASP A 257 102.52 22.41 32.41
C ASP A 257 101.17 23.10 32.13
N LEU A 258 101.21 24.37 31.73
CA LEU A 258 100.03 25.16 31.38
C LEU A 258 99.32 24.61 30.13
N ALA A 259 100.09 24.21 29.10
CA ALA A 259 99.55 23.65 27.86
C ALA A 259 98.86 22.29 28.05
N ASN A 260 99.34 21.46 28.99
CA ASN A 260 98.71 20.18 29.31
C ASN A 260 97.38 20.37 30.06
N MET A 261 97.33 21.30 31.02
CA MET A 261 96.11 21.65 31.76
C MET A 261 95.03 22.26 30.85
N GLU A 262 95.41 23.06 29.85
CA GLU A 262 94.48 23.61 28.86
C GLU A 262 93.81 22.54 28.01
N LYS A 263 94.57 21.51 27.57
CA LYS A 263 94.02 20.38 26.82
C LYS A 263 93.02 19.58 27.65
N GLU A 264 93.35 19.27 28.90
CA GLU A 264 92.45 18.54 29.80
C GLU A 264 91.17 19.33 30.09
N ASN A 265 91.28 20.64 30.31
CA ASN A 265 90.12 21.52 30.49
C ASN A 265 89.23 21.56 29.24
N SER A 266 89.81 21.57 28.04
CA SER A 266 89.05 21.52 26.78
C SER A 266 88.27 20.20 26.61
N HIS A 267 88.87 19.08 27.01
CA HIS A 267 88.24 17.76 26.96
C HIS A 267 87.08 17.64 27.98
N LEU A 268 87.29 18.09 29.22
CA LEU A 268 86.24 18.10 30.24
C LEU A 268 85.05 18.99 29.86
N ARG A 269 85.30 20.14 29.22
CA ARG A 269 84.24 21.00 28.67
C ARG A 269 83.45 20.31 27.56
N HIS A 270 84.11 19.50 26.72
CA HIS A 270 83.42 18.74 25.68
C HIS A 270 82.50 17.66 26.28
N ILE A 271 82.99 16.91 27.27
CA ILE A 271 82.18 15.90 27.98
C ILE A 271 80.98 16.54 28.68
N SER A 272 81.17 17.70 29.34
CA SER A 272 80.06 18.40 30.00
C SER A 272 78.95 18.78 29.02
N LYS A 273 79.30 19.25 27.81
CA LYS A 273 78.32 19.58 26.77
C LYS A 273 77.56 18.34 26.27
N LEU A 274 78.27 17.22 26.07
CA LEU A 274 77.62 15.96 25.68
C LEU A 274 76.63 15.50 26.75
N TYR A 275 77.03 15.51 28.01
CA TYR A 275 76.17 15.14 29.13
C TYR A 275 74.92 16.04 29.24
N GLU A 276 75.05 17.35 29.06
CA GLU A 276 73.90 18.27 29.02
C GLU A 276 72.95 17.95 27.87
N SER A 277 73.49 17.63 26.68
CA SER A 277 72.69 17.24 25.52
C SER A 277 71.92 15.95 25.77
N GLU A 278 72.56 14.91 26.33
CA GLU A 278 71.92 13.63 26.65
C GLU A 278 70.85 13.78 27.73
N LYS A 279 71.11 14.61 28.76
CA LYS A 279 70.13 14.92 29.80
C LYS A 279 68.88 15.57 29.21
N SER A 280 69.04 16.51 28.26
CA SER A 280 67.91 17.15 27.59
C SER A 280 67.11 16.15 26.73
N ALA A 281 67.80 15.27 26.00
CA ALA A 281 67.18 14.22 25.19
C ALA A 281 66.40 13.21 26.06
N HIS A 282 66.97 12.81 27.20
CA HIS A 282 66.30 11.93 28.16
C HIS A 282 65.04 12.56 28.76
N MET A 283 65.07 13.85 29.07
CA MET A 283 63.88 14.56 29.58
C MET A 283 62.75 14.60 28.56
N LEU A 284 63.07 14.84 27.28
CA LEU A 284 62.10 14.83 26.19
C LEU A 284 61.50 13.44 25.96
N THR A 285 62.33 12.39 25.90
CA THR A 285 61.85 11.02 25.73
C THR A 285 60.99 10.57 26.90
N LYS A 286 61.35 10.92 28.14
CA LYS A 286 60.55 10.67 29.34
C LYS A 286 59.20 11.39 29.29
N GLN A 287 59.15 12.64 28.82
CA GLN A 287 57.90 13.37 28.67
C GLN A 287 57.01 12.75 27.59
N ASN A 288 57.59 12.34 26.46
CA ASN A 288 56.86 11.67 25.38
C ASN A 288 56.33 10.30 25.83
N ALA A 289 57.12 9.51 26.55
CA ALA A 289 56.67 8.24 27.13
C ALA A 289 55.45 8.43 28.04
N LYS A 290 55.48 9.44 28.92
CA LYS A 290 54.32 9.78 29.78
C LYS A 290 53.07 10.13 28.98
N LYS A 291 53.21 10.92 27.90
CA LYS A 291 52.08 11.26 27.01
C LYS A 291 51.51 10.01 26.35
N THR A 292 52.38 9.14 25.81
CA THR A 292 51.97 7.89 25.16
C THR A 292 51.27 6.95 26.14
N THR A 293 51.75 6.81 27.38
CA THR A 293 51.09 5.99 28.40
C THR A 293 49.69 6.51 28.72
N LEU A 294 49.51 7.83 28.83
CA LEU A 294 48.19 8.41 29.10
C LEU A 294 47.22 8.21 27.93
N ILE A 295 47.71 8.29 26.69
CA ILE A 295 46.91 7.97 25.50
C ILE A 295 46.52 6.49 25.50
N LEU A 296 47.47 5.59 25.79
CA LEU A 296 47.24 4.15 25.84
C LEU A 296 46.14 3.80 26.86
N GLN A 297 46.24 4.30 28.09
CA GLN A 297 45.23 4.08 29.13
C GLN A 297 43.85 4.59 28.70
N LYS A 298 43.79 5.75 28.04
CA LYS A 298 42.53 6.30 27.52
C LYS A 298 41.96 5.41 26.39
N THR A 299 42.81 4.88 25.51
CA THR A 299 42.37 3.99 24.43
C THR A 299 41.90 2.63 24.96
N GLU A 300 42.56 2.08 25.97
CA GLU A 300 42.16 0.84 26.64
C GLU A 300 40.79 1.00 27.32
N ALA A 301 40.60 2.08 28.09
CA ALA A 301 39.30 2.37 28.71
C ALA A 301 38.17 2.54 27.67
N ASN A 302 38.46 3.20 26.54
CA ASN A 302 37.49 3.33 25.45
C ASN A 302 37.19 1.97 24.79
N LEU A 303 38.19 1.11 24.62
CA LEU A 303 38.01 -0.24 24.08
C LEU A 303 37.11 -1.07 24.99
N ASP A 304 37.31 -1.01 26.30
CA ASP A 304 36.48 -1.72 27.28
C ASP A 304 35.02 -1.25 27.24
N ILE A 305 34.80 0.07 27.17
CA ILE A 305 33.45 0.65 27.04
C ILE A 305 32.79 0.19 25.73
N MET A 306 33.51 0.20 24.61
CA MET A 306 32.97 -0.22 23.33
C MET A 306 32.66 -1.72 23.29
N THR A 307 33.51 -2.54 23.91
CA THR A 307 33.31 -3.99 24.05
C THR A 307 32.07 -4.28 24.87
N ALA A 308 31.90 -3.64 26.03
CA ALA A 308 30.71 -3.80 26.86
C ALA A 308 29.42 -3.37 26.13
N ARG A 309 29.48 -2.27 25.34
CA ARG A 309 28.35 -1.84 24.50
C ARG A 309 28.02 -2.85 23.41
N PHE A 310 29.04 -3.39 22.74
CA PHE A 310 28.87 -4.41 21.72
C PHE A 310 28.22 -5.66 22.30
N ASP A 311 28.67 -6.13 23.45
CA ASP A 311 28.08 -7.29 24.13
C ASP A 311 26.61 -7.06 24.51
N GLY A 312 26.28 -5.86 24.98
CA GLY A 312 24.89 -5.46 25.24
C GLY A 312 24.02 -5.50 23.98
N LEU A 313 24.51 -4.95 22.87
CA LEU A 313 23.82 -4.99 21.57
C LEU A 313 23.68 -6.40 21.04
N ASN A 314 24.71 -7.23 21.17
CA ASN A 314 24.70 -8.61 20.71
C ASN A 314 23.70 -9.46 21.52
N LYS A 315 23.61 -9.23 22.84
CA LYS A 315 22.57 -9.84 23.68
C LYS A 315 21.16 -9.41 23.25
N MET A 316 20.93 -8.11 23.04
CA MET A 316 19.64 -7.62 22.56
C MET A 316 19.24 -8.23 21.22
N ARG A 317 20.19 -8.32 20.26
CA ARG A 317 19.99 -8.97 18.97
C ARG A 317 19.59 -10.44 19.14
N ASN A 318 20.32 -11.18 19.97
CA ASN A 318 20.04 -12.60 20.19
C ASN A 318 18.67 -12.80 20.86
N THR A 319 18.31 -11.99 21.85
CA THR A 319 16.98 -12.02 22.48
C THR A 319 15.88 -11.74 21.46
N LEU A 320 16.07 -10.75 20.58
CA LEU A 320 15.09 -10.43 19.54
C LEU A 320 14.92 -11.58 18.54
N ALA A 321 16.02 -12.24 18.15
CA ALA A 321 15.96 -13.40 17.27
C ALA A 321 15.14 -14.55 17.88
N VAL A 322 15.38 -14.88 19.16
CA VAL A 322 14.63 -15.92 19.88
C VAL A 322 13.15 -15.55 20.03
N GLN A 323 12.84 -14.29 20.33
CA GLN A 323 11.45 -13.83 20.43
C GLN A 323 10.72 -13.89 19.08
N PHE A 324 11.40 -13.50 18.00
CA PHE A 324 10.84 -13.57 16.65
C PHE A 324 10.51 -15.01 16.26
N GLU A 325 11.44 -15.95 16.49
CA GLU A 325 11.23 -17.37 16.22
C GLU A 325 10.06 -17.94 17.03
N ARG A 326 9.93 -17.55 18.31
CA ARG A 326 8.78 -17.93 19.13
C ARG A 326 7.45 -17.44 18.56
N ILE A 327 7.38 -16.15 18.19
CA ILE A 327 6.16 -15.56 17.62
C ILE A 327 5.81 -16.24 16.30
N LEU A 328 6.82 -16.53 15.46
CA LEU A 328 6.61 -17.21 14.18
C LEU A 328 5.99 -18.60 14.39
N LEU A 329 6.52 -19.38 15.34
CA LEU A 329 5.99 -20.69 15.70
C LEU A 329 4.57 -20.61 16.26
N GLU A 330 4.28 -19.63 17.12
CA GLU A 330 2.92 -19.42 17.64
C GLU A 330 1.91 -19.08 16.53
N VAL A 331 2.30 -18.24 15.57
CA VAL A 331 1.46 -17.89 14.41
C VAL A 331 1.24 -19.11 13.53
N GLU A 332 2.29 -19.88 13.22
CA GLU A 332 2.20 -21.11 12.45
C GLU A 332 1.25 -22.12 13.12
N GLN A 333 1.40 -22.33 14.43
CA GLN A 333 0.50 -23.19 15.19
C GLN A 333 -0.96 -22.71 15.12
N ARG A 334 -1.22 -21.42 15.35
CA ARG A 334 -2.58 -20.87 15.26
C ARG A 334 -3.18 -21.02 13.86
N MET A 335 -2.41 -20.74 12.81
CA MET A 335 -2.87 -20.89 11.43
C MET A 335 -3.12 -22.35 11.07
N SER A 336 -2.25 -23.27 11.50
CA SER A 336 -2.42 -24.70 11.26
C SER A 336 -3.68 -25.25 11.95
N LEU A 337 -3.96 -24.82 13.19
CA LEU A 337 -5.18 -25.18 13.91
C LEU A 337 -6.43 -24.61 13.24
N ARG A 338 -6.41 -23.34 12.80
CA ARG A 338 -7.52 -22.73 12.05
C ARG A 338 -7.75 -23.45 10.72
N SER A 339 -6.69 -23.78 10.00
CA SER A 339 -6.75 -24.54 8.75
C SER A 339 -7.37 -25.93 8.96
N LEU A 340 -6.89 -26.68 9.96
CA LEU A 340 -7.43 -27.99 10.32
C LEU A 340 -8.90 -27.92 10.73
N LEU A 341 -9.30 -26.87 11.47
CA LEU A 341 -10.70 -26.67 11.86
C LEU A 341 -11.60 -26.44 10.64
N VAL A 342 -11.17 -25.58 9.71
CA VAL A 342 -11.90 -25.31 8.46
C VAL A 342 -11.99 -26.57 7.61
N GLU A 343 -10.90 -27.34 7.49
CA GLU A 343 -10.87 -28.60 6.75
C GLU A 343 -11.85 -29.62 7.36
N ARG A 344 -11.87 -29.78 8.69
CA ARG A 344 -12.83 -30.64 9.37
C ARG A 344 -14.27 -30.19 9.17
N LYS A 345 -14.55 -28.87 9.26
CA LYS A 345 -15.89 -28.32 8.99
C LYS A 345 -16.32 -28.60 7.55
N LEU A 346 -15.41 -28.41 6.58
CA LEU A 346 -15.68 -28.66 5.17
C LEU A 346 -15.97 -30.14 4.92
N LYS A 347 -15.15 -31.04 5.48
CA LYS A 347 -15.37 -32.49 5.39
C LYS A 347 -16.72 -32.89 6.00
N HIS A 348 -17.09 -32.32 7.15
CA HIS A 348 -18.38 -32.60 7.77
C HIS A 348 -19.56 -32.09 6.93
N LEU A 349 -19.48 -30.87 6.38
CA LEU A 349 -20.50 -30.32 5.49
C LEU A 349 -20.64 -31.14 4.20
N ALA A 350 -19.52 -31.59 3.63
CA ALA A 350 -19.53 -32.48 2.46
C ALA A 350 -20.25 -33.80 2.77
N GLN A 351 -19.95 -34.44 3.91
CA GLN A 351 -20.64 -35.66 4.34
C GLN A 351 -22.15 -35.44 4.54
N ILE A 352 -22.56 -34.31 5.14
CA ILE A 352 -23.98 -33.97 5.28
C ILE A 352 -24.63 -33.80 3.90
N LEU A 353 -23.97 -33.12 2.97
CA LEU A 353 -24.48 -32.90 1.63
C LEU A 353 -24.66 -34.24 0.89
N GLU A 354 -23.65 -35.11 0.89
CA GLU A 354 -23.72 -36.46 0.32
C GLU A 354 -24.86 -37.27 0.92
N ALA A 355 -25.03 -37.25 2.25
CA ALA A 355 -26.12 -37.95 2.91
C ALA A 355 -27.50 -37.40 2.53
N ARG A 356 -27.64 -36.07 2.37
CA ARG A 356 -28.90 -35.44 1.93
C ARG A 356 -29.20 -35.74 0.47
N GLU A 357 -28.21 -35.72 -0.41
CA GLU A 357 -28.38 -36.11 -1.81
C GLU A 357 -28.79 -37.58 -1.94
N ALA A 358 -28.19 -38.47 -1.17
CA ALA A 358 -28.58 -39.87 -1.12
C ALA A 358 -30.05 -40.04 -0.67
N GLN A 359 -30.48 -39.33 0.38
CA GLN A 359 -31.88 -39.32 0.83
C GLN A 359 -32.85 -38.82 -0.25
N ILE A 360 -32.50 -37.73 -0.94
CA ILE A 360 -33.33 -37.19 -2.04
C ILE A 360 -33.43 -38.23 -3.16
N ASN A 361 -32.32 -38.81 -3.61
CA ASN A 361 -32.32 -39.81 -4.67
C ASN A 361 -33.17 -41.03 -4.29
N GLN A 362 -33.09 -41.49 -3.04
CA GLN A 362 -33.89 -42.61 -2.55
C GLN A 362 -35.40 -42.28 -2.53
N LEU A 363 -35.78 -41.06 -2.14
CA LEU A 363 -37.17 -40.59 -2.19
C LEU A 363 -37.71 -40.56 -3.63
N VAL A 364 -36.93 -40.05 -4.58
CA VAL A 364 -37.33 -40.00 -6.00
C VAL A 364 -37.59 -41.40 -6.55
N ILE A 365 -36.71 -42.37 -6.22
CA ILE A 365 -36.89 -43.77 -6.59
C ILE A 365 -38.16 -44.36 -5.95
N SER A 366 -38.38 -44.12 -4.65
CA SER A 366 -39.51 -44.71 -3.90
C SER A 366 -40.89 -44.18 -4.31
N LEU A 367 -40.95 -42.95 -4.81
CA LEU A 367 -42.19 -42.29 -5.23
C LEU A 367 -42.46 -42.41 -6.73
N GLU A 368 -41.63 -43.18 -7.46
CA GLU A 368 -41.64 -43.25 -8.94
C GLU A 368 -41.63 -41.86 -9.59
N GLY A 369 -40.94 -40.90 -8.97
CA GLY A 369 -40.89 -39.52 -9.43
C GLY A 369 -40.03 -39.39 -10.68
N ASP A 370 -40.49 -38.59 -11.65
CA ASP A 370 -39.69 -38.25 -12.82
C ASP A 370 -38.44 -37.45 -12.43
N GLN A 371 -37.28 -38.07 -12.59
CA GLN A 371 -35.97 -37.49 -12.28
C GLN A 371 -35.71 -36.18 -13.04
N ALA A 372 -36.24 -36.03 -14.25
CA ALA A 372 -36.08 -34.80 -15.04
C ALA A 372 -36.84 -33.62 -14.41
N SER A 373 -38.07 -33.87 -13.96
CA SER A 373 -38.90 -32.88 -13.25
C SER A 373 -38.29 -32.45 -11.91
N VAL A 374 -37.70 -33.38 -11.15
CA VAL A 374 -37.00 -33.08 -9.87
C VAL A 374 -35.75 -32.23 -10.11
N ASN A 375 -34.96 -32.55 -11.13
CA ASN A 375 -33.78 -31.78 -11.50
C ASN A 375 -34.14 -30.35 -11.97
N LEU A 376 -35.26 -30.20 -12.71
CA LEU A 376 -35.78 -28.89 -13.09
C LEU A 376 -36.21 -28.06 -11.88
N ALA A 377 -36.94 -28.67 -10.92
CA ALA A 377 -37.32 -28.01 -9.68
C ALA A 377 -36.09 -27.60 -8.85
N ARG A 378 -35.06 -28.46 -8.77
CA ARG A 378 -33.77 -28.18 -8.11
C ARG A 378 -33.09 -26.97 -8.73
N LYS A 379 -32.97 -26.93 -10.07
CA LYS A 379 -32.36 -25.82 -10.80
C LYS A 379 -33.14 -24.51 -10.65
N HIS A 380 -34.47 -24.59 -10.60
CA HIS A 380 -35.31 -23.42 -10.34
C HIS A 380 -35.10 -22.87 -8.92
N LEU A 381 -35.05 -23.76 -7.92
CA LEU A 381 -34.77 -23.39 -6.53
C LEU A 381 -33.38 -22.77 -6.38
N GLU A 382 -32.38 -23.33 -7.06
CA GLU A 382 -31.00 -22.85 -7.06
C GLU A 382 -30.88 -21.44 -7.66
N ASN A 383 -31.56 -21.19 -8.79
CA ASN A 383 -31.67 -19.85 -9.37
C ASN A 383 -32.37 -18.86 -8.43
N LEU A 384 -33.38 -19.29 -7.68
CA LEU A 384 -34.11 -18.44 -6.74
C LEU A 384 -33.27 -18.13 -5.50
N LEU A 385 -32.51 -19.12 -5.00
CA LEU A 385 -31.53 -18.93 -3.94
C LEU A 385 -30.42 -17.98 -4.37
N GLN A 386 -29.91 -18.12 -5.60
CA GLN A 386 -28.90 -17.22 -6.14
C GLN A 386 -29.40 -15.78 -6.17
N LYS A 387 -30.60 -15.54 -6.72
CA LYS A 387 -31.22 -14.21 -6.72
C LYS A 387 -31.37 -13.62 -5.30
N LYS A 388 -31.74 -14.46 -4.33
CA LYS A 388 -31.85 -14.01 -2.94
C LYS A 388 -30.48 -13.69 -2.33
N ASN A 389 -29.45 -14.46 -2.64
CA ASN A 389 -28.08 -14.18 -2.20
C ASN A 389 -27.55 -12.90 -2.83
N ASP A 390 -27.79 -12.66 -4.12
CA ASP A 390 -27.39 -11.43 -4.79
C ASP A 390 -28.03 -10.20 -4.12
N VAL A 391 -29.31 -10.29 -3.76
CA VAL A 391 -30.01 -9.23 -2.99
C VAL A 391 -29.43 -9.07 -1.58
N ILE A 392 -29.05 -10.15 -0.92
CA ILE A 392 -28.39 -10.08 0.39
C ILE A 392 -27.05 -9.36 0.26
N ASP A 393 -26.25 -9.66 -0.76
CA ASP A 393 -24.97 -9.04 -1.01
C ASP A 393 -25.12 -7.56 -1.36
N GLU A 394 -26.11 -7.19 -2.18
CA GLU A 394 -26.46 -5.79 -2.47
C GLU A 394 -26.85 -5.03 -1.20
N LEU A 395 -27.69 -5.62 -0.34
CA LEU A 395 -28.09 -5.01 0.93
C LEU A 395 -26.92 -4.88 1.90
N GLN A 396 -26.04 -5.87 1.99
CA GLN A 396 -24.82 -5.79 2.80
C GLN A 396 -23.88 -4.68 2.29
N TYR A 397 -23.73 -4.57 0.97
CA TYR A 397 -22.97 -3.49 0.36
C TYR A 397 -23.57 -2.11 0.67
N GLU A 398 -24.89 -1.96 0.57
CA GLU A 398 -25.60 -0.72 0.90
C GLU A 398 -25.40 -0.34 2.38
N VAL A 399 -25.53 -1.30 3.30
CA VAL A 399 -25.25 -1.08 4.74
C VAL A 399 -23.80 -0.65 4.95
N MET A 400 -22.84 -1.29 4.29
CA MET A 400 -21.42 -0.92 4.37
C MET A 400 -21.18 0.49 3.83
N ARG A 401 -21.78 0.83 2.69
CA ARG A 401 -21.69 2.15 2.05
C ARG A 401 -22.25 3.23 2.96
N MET A 402 -23.43 3.01 3.55
CA MET A 402 -24.04 3.93 4.51
C MET A 402 -23.22 4.07 5.79
N GLY A 403 -22.70 2.96 6.33
CA GLY A 403 -21.82 2.97 7.51
C GLY A 403 -20.53 3.77 7.26
N LYS A 404 -19.95 3.64 6.08
CA LYS A 404 -18.77 4.44 5.67
C LYS A 404 -19.11 5.92 5.55
N ALA A 405 -20.20 6.27 4.86
CA ALA A 405 -20.65 7.66 4.72
C ALA A 405 -20.95 8.31 6.08
N TYR A 406 -21.56 7.56 7.01
CA TYR A 406 -21.78 8.00 8.39
C TYR A 406 -20.47 8.31 9.12
N ASN A 407 -19.47 7.42 9.03
CA ASN A 407 -18.16 7.63 9.66
C ASN A 407 -17.39 8.82 9.06
N GLU A 408 -17.46 9.02 7.74
CA GLU A 408 -16.85 10.15 7.04
C GLU A 408 -17.52 11.49 7.41
N LEU A 409 -18.85 11.52 7.48
CA LEU A 409 -19.61 12.67 7.93
C LEU A 409 -19.25 13.01 9.38
N TRP A 410 -19.23 12.02 10.26
CA TRP A 410 -18.83 12.20 11.65
C TRP A 410 -17.42 12.79 11.78
N SER A 411 -16.45 12.23 11.05
CA SER A 411 -15.07 12.72 11.04
C SER A 411 -14.98 14.17 10.56
N THR A 412 -15.81 14.54 9.60
CA THR A 412 -15.87 15.91 9.05
C THR A 412 -16.52 16.89 10.02
N CYS A 413 -17.63 16.51 10.66
CA CYS A 413 -18.27 17.29 11.71
C CYS A 413 -17.32 17.50 12.91
N GLN A 414 -16.62 16.45 13.33
CA GLN A 414 -15.64 16.51 14.41
C GLN A 414 -14.48 17.45 14.06
N ARG A 415 -13.94 17.38 12.83
CA ARG A 415 -12.89 18.27 12.36
C ARG A 415 -13.34 19.73 12.37
N ARG A 416 -14.53 20.00 11.84
CA ARG A 416 -15.10 21.36 11.80
C ARG A 416 -15.40 21.92 13.20
N LEU A 417 -15.84 21.07 14.12
CA LEU A 417 -16.06 21.45 15.52
C LEU A 417 -14.75 21.84 16.20
N VAL A 418 -13.66 21.10 15.95
CA VAL A 418 -12.32 21.43 16.47
C VAL A 418 -11.80 22.74 15.89
N GLU A 419 -12.01 22.97 14.59
CA GLU A 419 -11.62 24.22 13.90
C GLU A 419 -12.35 25.45 14.43
N GLU A 420 -13.67 25.36 14.66
CA GLU A 420 -14.49 26.50 15.11
C GLU A 420 -14.36 26.78 16.62
N MET A 421 -14.16 25.75 17.44
CA MET A 421 -14.16 25.90 18.89
C MET A 421 -12.78 26.13 19.51
N ASN A 422 -11.68 26.06 18.75
CA ASN A 422 -10.29 26.19 19.23
C ASN A 422 -10.00 25.36 20.51
N SER A 423 -10.73 24.26 20.70
CA SER A 423 -10.70 23.46 21.92
C SER A 423 -10.43 22.00 21.55
N PRO A 424 -9.41 21.36 22.15
CA PRO A 424 -9.04 19.97 21.86
C PRO A 424 -9.96 18.95 22.53
N VAL A 425 -11.06 19.40 23.17
CA VAL A 425 -11.93 18.53 23.94
C VAL A 425 -12.86 17.78 22.99
N ASN A 426 -12.46 16.56 22.64
CA ASN A 426 -13.40 15.51 22.27
C ASN A 426 -14.48 15.46 23.36
N LEU A 427 -15.73 15.80 23.04
CA LEU A 427 -16.87 15.88 23.97
C LEU A 427 -17.24 14.53 24.63
N GLY A 428 -16.37 13.51 24.58
CA GLY A 428 -16.63 12.15 25.02
C GLY A 428 -17.64 11.39 24.14
N ILE A 429 -18.15 12.02 23.08
CA ILE A 429 -19.12 11.43 22.17
C ILE A 429 -18.38 10.49 21.22
N VAL A 430 -18.55 9.19 21.41
CA VAL A 430 -18.05 8.16 20.50
C VAL A 430 -19.20 7.78 19.57
N PRO A 431 -19.03 7.88 18.24
CA PRO A 431 -20.07 7.43 17.31
C PRO A 431 -20.32 5.94 17.51
N VAL A 432 -21.58 5.52 17.46
CA VAL A 432 -21.95 4.11 17.51
C VAL A 432 -21.30 3.44 16.30
N LYS A 433 -20.33 2.55 16.56
CA LYS A 433 -19.67 1.78 15.51
C LYS A 433 -20.71 0.85 14.89
N VAL A 434 -21.10 1.14 13.64
CA VAL A 434 -21.94 0.25 12.85
C VAL A 434 -21.15 -1.03 12.60
N ASN A 435 -21.53 -2.14 13.23
CA ASN A 435 -20.92 -3.44 12.97
C ASN A 435 -21.51 -3.99 11.67
N ILE A 436 -20.73 -3.91 10.60
CA ILE A 436 -21.15 -4.23 9.23
C ILE A 436 -21.32 -5.75 9.05
N ASN A 437 -20.85 -6.56 10.00
CA ASN A 437 -20.99 -8.02 10.01
C ASN A 437 -22.37 -8.50 10.50
N LEU A 438 -23.47 -7.86 10.09
CA LEU A 438 -24.81 -8.42 10.25
C LEU A 438 -25.01 -9.52 9.19
N THR A 439 -24.26 -10.61 9.35
CA THR A 439 -24.53 -11.86 8.63
C THR A 439 -25.76 -12.51 9.25
N SER A 440 -26.69 -12.93 8.39
CA SER A 440 -27.97 -13.54 8.76
C SER A 440 -27.83 -14.53 9.93
N PRO A 441 -28.70 -14.47 10.96
CA PRO A 441 -28.69 -15.43 12.08
C PRO A 441 -28.98 -16.88 11.63
N PHE A 442 -29.32 -17.08 10.35
CA PHE A 442 -29.58 -18.39 9.75
C PHE A 442 -28.37 -19.04 9.07
N ASN A 443 -27.18 -18.42 9.10
CA ASN A 443 -25.96 -19.08 8.61
C ASN A 443 -25.31 -19.93 9.72
N ALA A 444 -25.50 -21.25 9.65
CA ALA A 444 -25.03 -22.22 10.65
C ALA A 444 -23.50 -22.24 10.83
N ALA A 445 -22.72 -21.82 9.81
CA ALA A 445 -21.27 -21.75 9.89
C ALA A 445 -20.76 -20.67 10.86
N THR A 446 -21.57 -19.62 11.09
CA THR A 446 -21.19 -18.40 11.83
C THR A 446 -21.47 -18.49 13.32
N ALA A 447 -22.51 -19.23 13.74
CA ALA A 447 -22.83 -19.46 15.16
C ALA A 447 -21.72 -20.20 15.93
N MET A 448 -20.87 -20.94 15.20
CA MET A 448 -19.68 -21.62 15.75
C MET A 448 -18.44 -20.72 15.75
N GLY A 449 -18.43 -19.60 15.02
CA GLY A 449 -17.30 -18.65 14.97
C GLY A 449 -17.36 -17.62 16.10
N SER A 450 -18.54 -17.09 16.41
CA SER A 450 -18.73 -16.09 17.47
C SER A 450 -18.47 -16.60 18.89
N ARG A 451 -18.49 -17.92 19.11
CA ARG A 451 -18.05 -18.52 20.38
C ARG A 451 -16.53 -18.58 20.53
N ILE A 452 -15.77 -18.56 19.43
CA ILE A 452 -14.30 -18.63 19.45
C ILE A 452 -13.71 -17.23 19.66
N ASP A 453 -14.29 -16.20 19.05
CA ASP A 453 -13.81 -14.81 19.20
C ASP A 453 -14.00 -14.25 20.63
N ASN A 454 -15.01 -14.73 21.37
CA ASN A 454 -15.23 -14.31 22.77
C ASN A 454 -14.23 -14.94 23.77
N GLU A 455 -13.52 -16.00 23.40
CA GLU A 455 -12.43 -16.55 24.22
C GLU A 455 -11.07 -15.91 23.88
N GLU A 456 -10.86 -15.41 22.65
CA GLU A 456 -9.63 -14.69 22.27
C GLU A 456 -9.51 -13.30 22.94
N GLN A 457 -10.64 -12.64 23.26
CA GLN A 457 -10.65 -11.32 23.92
C GLN A 457 -10.10 -11.32 25.37
N HIS A 458 -9.95 -12.48 26.01
CA HIS A 458 -9.26 -12.57 27.30
C HIS A 458 -7.73 -12.68 27.20
N SER A 459 -7.17 -12.80 26.00
CA SER A 459 -5.71 -12.90 25.79
C SER A 459 -5.02 -11.60 25.36
N GLU A 460 -5.76 -10.55 25.00
CA GLU A 460 -5.21 -9.26 24.53
C GLU A 460 -4.80 -8.27 25.64
N ASN A 461 -4.81 -8.68 26.92
CA ASN A 461 -4.40 -7.81 28.03
C ASN A 461 -2.87 -7.80 28.32
N MET A 462 -2.02 -8.28 27.41
CA MET A 462 -0.56 -8.35 27.63
C MET A 462 0.29 -7.49 26.67
N THR A 463 -0.27 -6.44 26.07
CA THR A 463 0.52 -5.48 25.28
C THR A 463 0.23 -4.03 25.66
N ASN A 464 0.65 -3.64 26.86
CA ASN A 464 0.96 -2.26 27.19
C ASN A 464 2.44 -2.18 27.59
N LEU A 465 3.31 -2.30 26.59
CA LEU A 465 4.65 -1.73 26.68
C LEU A 465 4.53 -0.33 26.07
N GLY A 466 4.45 0.68 26.94
CA GLY A 466 4.51 2.08 26.55
C GLY A 466 5.80 2.41 25.79
N PRO A 467 5.92 3.65 25.27
CA PRO A 467 7.12 4.07 24.55
C PRO A 467 8.36 3.85 25.43
N PRO A 468 9.51 3.51 24.82
CA PRO A 468 10.73 3.21 25.57
C PRO A 468 11.05 4.40 26.47
N LYS A 469 11.19 4.16 27.77
CA LYS A 469 11.62 5.18 28.73
C LYS A 469 12.93 5.77 28.24
N ASP A 470 12.95 7.10 28.09
CA ASP A 470 14.15 7.90 27.82
C ASP A 470 15.18 7.67 28.93
N GLY A 471 16.04 6.67 28.70
CA GLY A 471 17.19 6.32 29.53
C GLY A 471 18.50 6.50 28.78
N LEU A 472 18.55 7.37 27.76
CA LEU A 472 19.78 7.76 27.09
C LEU A 472 20.45 8.89 27.91
N PRO A 473 21.66 8.69 28.46
CA PRO A 473 22.42 9.80 29.02
C PRO A 473 22.71 10.80 27.89
N LYS A 474 22.45 12.08 28.15
CA LYS A 474 22.64 13.20 27.22
C LYS A 474 23.96 13.08 26.47
N MET A 475 23.87 13.11 25.14
CA MET A 475 24.99 13.23 24.22
C MET A 475 25.81 14.49 24.54
N GLY A 476 26.95 14.31 25.21
CA GLY A 476 27.96 15.35 25.29
C GLY A 476 28.63 15.49 23.93
N GLN A 477 28.69 16.72 23.42
CA GLN A 477 29.47 17.08 22.23
C GLN A 477 30.94 16.69 22.46
N GLY A 478 31.39 15.62 21.80
CA GLY A 478 32.80 15.28 21.66
C GLY A 478 33.44 16.12 20.53
N PRO A 479 34.74 16.42 20.61
CA PRO A 479 35.39 17.34 19.70
C PRO A 479 35.40 16.77 18.27
N ALA A 480 34.88 17.57 17.35
CA ALA A 480 35.05 17.37 15.92
C ALA A 480 36.53 17.61 15.57
N GLY A 481 37.18 16.57 15.06
CA GLY A 481 38.54 16.66 14.56
C GLY A 481 39.20 15.31 14.58
N MET A 482 39.27 14.68 13.41
CA MET A 482 40.36 13.85 12.88
C MET A 482 39.80 13.11 11.67
N ALA A 483 39.79 13.82 10.54
CA ALA A 483 39.63 13.20 9.24
C ALA A 483 40.94 12.52 8.83
N SER A 484 40.79 11.35 8.22
CA SER A 484 41.62 10.86 7.11
C SER A 484 43.14 10.78 7.32
N VAL A 485 43.63 9.57 7.61
CA VAL A 485 44.93 9.11 7.08
C VAL A 485 44.64 8.00 6.08
N ALA A 486 44.88 8.29 4.80
CA ALA A 486 44.92 7.32 3.72
C ALA A 486 46.30 6.61 3.73
N PRO A 487 46.40 5.38 3.21
CA PRO A 487 47.60 4.56 3.32
C PRO A 487 48.61 4.94 2.23
N PHE A 488 49.80 5.39 2.61
CA PHE A 488 51.09 5.12 1.96
C PHE A 488 52.22 5.28 2.98
#